data_AF-A0A7X9S6X1-F1
#
_entry.id   AF-A0A7X9S6X1-F1
#
_cell.length_a   1.000
_cell.length_b   1.000
_cell.length_c   1.000
_cell.angle_alpha   90.00
_cell.angle_beta   90.00
_cell.angle_gamma   90.00
#
_symmetry.space_group_name_H-M   'P 1'
#
loop_
_entity.id
_entity.type
_entity.pdbx_description
1 polymer ?
#
loop_
_entity_poly.entity_id
_entity_poly.type
_entity_poly.pdbx_seq_one_letter_code
_entity_poly.pdbx_strand_id
1 'polypeptide(L)'
;MFSVSKLYVKYIFVLVVVMGVSIFNGCSSISNASNIDISNVVKEAFITKDGYSDELSRHMSEEVFKNVNVFNTYDVDNTEYVKPVKINFSLKEFSRESKNNNIYVTMIYSVFMTDSQDNNIGSSSNIPITFTVSKKNNDWYIIDECEPV
;
A
#
# COMPACT_ATOMS: atom_id res chain seq x y z
N MET A 1 49.91 -29.99 -44.25
CA MET A 1 49.20 -28.83 -44.85
C MET A 1 47.71 -29.13 -44.78
N PHE A 2 47.05 -28.77 -43.67
CA PHE A 2 45.61 -28.96 -43.51
C PHE A 2 44.93 -27.62 -43.78
N SER A 3 44.27 -27.52 -44.93
CA SER A 3 43.41 -26.40 -45.28
C SER A 3 42.10 -26.57 -44.52
N VAL A 4 41.96 -25.88 -43.39
CA VAL A 4 40.68 -25.78 -42.68
C VAL A 4 39.80 -24.85 -43.51
N SER A 5 38.81 -25.39 -44.19
CA SER A 5 37.87 -24.58 -44.98
C SER A 5 37.16 -23.59 -44.06
N LYS A 6 37.06 -22.33 -44.48
CA LYS A 6 36.49 -21.19 -43.71
C LYS A 6 35.06 -21.43 -43.21
N LEU A 7 34.39 -22.50 -43.66
CA LEU A 7 33.09 -22.95 -43.17
C LEU A 7 33.18 -23.55 -41.75
N TYR A 8 34.20 -24.35 -41.44
CA TYR A 8 34.30 -25.08 -40.15
C TYR A 8 34.58 -24.17 -38.96
N VAL A 9 35.32 -23.07 -39.16
CA VAL A 9 35.60 -22.09 -38.10
C VAL A 9 34.32 -21.38 -37.64
N LYS A 10 33.36 -21.14 -38.56
CA LYS A 10 32.06 -20.55 -38.22
C LYS A 10 31.19 -21.46 -37.35
N TYR A 11 31.22 -22.77 -37.60
CA TYR A 11 30.43 -23.74 -36.82
C TYR A 11 31.06 -24.08 -35.46
N ILE A 12 32.39 -24.02 -35.33
CA ILE A 12 33.07 -24.13 -34.03
C ILE A 12 32.65 -22.99 -33.10
N PHE A 13 32.46 -21.78 -33.63
CA PHE A 13 32.02 -20.64 -32.83
C PHE A 13 30.57 -20.77 -32.33
N VAL A 14 29.68 -21.38 -33.12
CA VAL A 14 28.27 -21.61 -32.73
C VAL A 14 28.15 -22.71 -31.66
N LEU A 15 29.03 -23.73 -31.69
CA LEU A 15 29.00 -24.84 -30.74
C LEU A 15 29.49 -24.45 -29.33
N VAL A 16 30.37 -23.44 -29.21
CA VAL A 16 30.84 -22.93 -27.90
C VAL A 16 29.77 -22.09 -27.19
N VAL A 17 28.85 -21.46 -27.93
CA VAL A 17 27.77 -20.64 -27.33
C VAL A 17 26.67 -21.51 -26.69
N VAL A 18 26.46 -22.74 -27.17
CA VAL A 18 25.39 -23.64 -26.69
C VAL A 18 25.79 -24.46 -25.46
N MET A 19 27.08 -24.54 -25.15
CA MET A 19 27.61 -25.23 -23.95
C MET A 19 28.06 -24.25 -22.85
N GLY A 20 27.54 -23.02 -22.87
CA GLY A 20 27.52 -22.11 -21.72
C GLY A 20 26.52 -22.59 -20.66
N VAL A 21 26.90 -23.68 -19.99
CA VAL A 21 26.54 -24.10 -18.63
C VAL A 21 25.94 -22.94 -17.83
N SER A 22 24.63 -22.97 -17.57
CA SER A 22 23.95 -23.66 -16.46
C SER A 22 24.07 -22.95 -15.10
N ILE A 23 22.94 -22.95 -14.41
CA ILE A 23 22.74 -22.77 -12.95
C ILE A 23 22.70 -21.31 -12.44
N PHE A 24 21.65 -20.57 -12.81
CA PHE A 24 20.96 -19.78 -11.78
C PHE A 24 19.83 -20.64 -11.18
N ASN A 25 20.24 -21.60 -10.35
CA ASN A 25 19.45 -21.93 -9.16
C ASN A 25 19.55 -20.71 -8.22
N GLY A 26 18.83 -19.66 -8.59
CA GLY A 26 18.42 -18.64 -7.64
C GLY A 26 17.34 -19.28 -6.79
N CYS A 27 17.75 -19.76 -5.63
CA CYS A 27 16.94 -20.22 -4.51
C CYS A 27 15.45 -19.90 -4.68
N SER A 28 14.63 -20.95 -4.85
CA SER A 28 13.21 -20.86 -4.59
C SER A 28 13.06 -20.17 -3.25
N SER A 29 12.51 -18.94 -3.23
CA SER A 29 12.26 -18.24 -1.97
C SER A 29 11.20 -19.04 -1.24
N ILE A 30 11.69 -19.88 -0.34
CA ILE A 30 10.95 -20.65 0.64
C ILE A 30 10.11 -19.66 1.43
N SER A 31 8.79 -19.80 1.28
CA SER A 31 7.71 -19.16 2.04
C SER A 31 7.82 -17.65 2.24
N ASN A 32 7.06 -16.92 1.41
CA ASN A 32 6.64 -15.54 1.66
C ASN A 32 6.09 -15.41 3.10
N ALA A 33 6.87 -14.83 4.02
CA ALA A 33 6.25 -14.05 5.08
C ALA A 33 5.51 -12.93 4.35
N SER A 34 4.18 -13.02 4.22
CA SER A 34 3.39 -12.03 3.50
C SER A 34 3.70 -10.66 4.08
N ASN A 35 4.40 -9.84 3.29
CA ASN A 35 4.58 -8.44 3.59
C ASN A 35 3.23 -7.77 3.35
N ILE A 36 2.32 -7.88 4.32
CA ILE A 36 1.02 -7.22 4.25
C ILE A 36 1.29 -5.73 4.21
N ASP A 37 0.86 -5.09 3.14
CA ASP A 37 0.85 -3.64 3.00
C ASP A 37 -0.60 -3.17 3.03
N ILE A 38 -0.98 -2.48 4.11
CA ILE A 38 -2.32 -1.94 4.29
C ILE A 38 -2.41 -0.48 3.79
N SER A 39 -1.31 0.13 3.36
CA SER A 39 -1.21 1.58 3.16
C SER A 39 -2.18 2.11 2.11
N ASN A 40 -2.36 1.38 1.01
CA ASN A 40 -3.29 1.77 -0.06
C ASN A 40 -4.74 1.71 0.42
N VAL A 41 -5.10 0.64 1.12
CA VAL A 41 -6.44 0.44 1.66
C VAL A 41 -6.77 1.50 2.72
N VAL A 42 -5.84 1.77 3.64
CA VAL A 42 -6.01 2.85 4.63
C VAL A 42 -6.12 4.20 3.93
N LYS A 43 -5.23 4.51 2.99
CA LYS A 43 -5.28 5.76 2.23
C LYS A 43 -6.62 5.96 1.53
N GLU A 44 -7.13 4.91 0.88
CA GLU A 44 -8.45 4.92 0.25
C GLU A 44 -9.55 5.22 1.28
N ALA A 45 -9.59 4.49 2.40
CA ALA A 45 -10.57 4.71 3.45
C ALA A 45 -10.59 6.14 3.99
N PHE A 46 -9.42 6.78 4.14
CA PHE A 46 -9.33 8.18 4.56
C PHE A 46 -10.00 9.15 3.56
N ILE A 47 -9.84 8.93 2.25
CA ILE A 47 -10.15 9.93 1.22
C ILE A 47 -11.31 9.57 0.28
N THR A 48 -11.97 8.42 0.49
CA THR A 48 -13.14 8.02 -0.30
C THR A 48 -14.34 8.90 0.01
N LYS A 49 -14.91 9.53 -1.02
CA LYS A 49 -16.11 10.39 -0.94
C LYS A 49 -17.41 9.61 -1.05
N ASP A 50 -17.40 8.48 -1.76
CA ASP A 50 -18.60 7.73 -2.12
C ASP A 50 -19.10 6.78 -0.99
N GLY A 51 -18.50 6.89 0.20
CA GLY A 51 -18.82 6.06 1.36
C GLY A 51 -18.13 4.69 1.35
N TYR A 52 -18.66 3.78 2.16
CA TYR A 52 -18.09 2.46 2.39
C TYR A 52 -18.39 1.51 1.21
N SER A 53 -17.34 1.04 0.53
CA SER A 53 -17.45 0.26 -0.71
C SER A 53 -17.32 -1.25 -0.49
N ASP A 54 -17.76 -2.03 -1.49
CA ASP A 54 -17.55 -3.49 -1.54
C ASP A 54 -16.07 -3.90 -1.57
N GLU A 55 -15.18 -3.01 -2.03
CA GLU A 55 -13.75 -3.22 -2.04
C GLU A 55 -13.16 -3.02 -0.64
N LEU A 56 -13.51 -1.91 0.02
CA LEU A 56 -13.11 -1.64 1.40
C LEU A 56 -13.65 -2.68 2.37
N SER A 57 -14.86 -3.21 2.14
CA SER A 57 -15.46 -4.22 3.01
C SER A 57 -14.72 -5.56 3.04
N ARG A 58 -13.87 -5.83 2.06
CA ARG A 58 -12.97 -7.00 2.06
C ARG A 58 -11.77 -6.83 2.99
N HIS A 59 -11.46 -5.61 3.41
CA HIS A 59 -10.21 -5.29 4.11
C HIS A 59 -10.39 -4.58 5.45
N MET A 60 -11.55 -3.98 5.74
CA MET A 60 -11.85 -3.34 7.03
C MET A 60 -13.35 -3.32 7.30
N SER A 61 -13.75 -3.17 8.56
CA SER A 61 -15.16 -3.01 8.93
C SER A 61 -15.68 -1.61 8.58
N GLU A 62 -17.00 -1.47 8.48
CA GLU A 62 -17.64 -0.15 8.26
C GLU A 62 -17.36 0.80 9.42
N GLU A 63 -17.22 0.26 10.64
CA GLU A 63 -16.88 1.04 11.84
C GLU A 63 -15.47 1.64 11.73
N VAL A 64 -14.46 0.83 11.41
CA VAL A 64 -13.08 1.30 11.16
C VAL A 64 -13.09 2.38 10.07
N PHE A 65 -13.79 2.11 8.95
CA PHE A 65 -13.93 3.08 7.87
C PHE A 65 -14.53 4.40 8.36
N LYS A 66 -15.61 4.33 9.15
CA LYS A 66 -16.30 5.52 9.63
C LYS A 66 -15.41 6.40 10.50
N ASN A 67 -14.58 5.78 11.32
CA ASN A 67 -13.70 6.47 12.26
C ASN A 67 -12.52 7.15 11.56
N VAL A 68 -12.02 6.60 10.45
CA VAL A 68 -10.86 7.18 9.73
C VAL A 68 -11.23 8.10 8.57
N ASN A 69 -12.44 7.97 8.01
CA ASN A 69 -12.82 8.74 6.82
C ASN A 69 -12.98 10.23 7.15
N VAL A 70 -12.24 11.08 6.43
CA VAL A 70 -12.18 12.51 6.76
C VAL A 70 -13.51 13.25 6.54
N PHE A 71 -14.39 12.72 5.69
CA PHE A 71 -15.70 13.33 5.42
C PHE A 71 -16.73 13.05 6.51
N ASN A 72 -16.48 12.09 7.40
CA ASN A 72 -17.31 11.90 8.60
C ASN A 72 -16.96 12.90 9.71
N THR A 73 -15.73 13.43 9.69
CA THR A 73 -15.25 14.41 10.67
C THR A 73 -15.48 15.85 10.19
N TYR A 74 -15.26 16.12 8.90
CA TYR A 74 -15.39 17.45 8.33
C TYR A 74 -16.61 17.54 7.42
N ASP A 75 -17.52 18.49 7.71
CA ASP A 75 -18.71 18.76 6.90
C ASP A 75 -18.35 19.46 5.59
N VAL A 76 -17.77 18.72 4.65
CA VAL A 76 -17.32 19.30 3.37
C VAL A 76 -18.46 19.85 2.54
N ASP A 77 -19.70 19.47 2.79
CA ASP A 77 -20.90 19.87 2.06
C ASP A 77 -21.59 21.11 2.61
N ASN A 78 -21.03 21.70 3.68
CA ASN A 78 -21.44 23.01 4.14
C ASN A 78 -21.43 24.04 2.99
N THR A 79 -22.54 24.74 2.84
CA THR A 79 -22.77 25.76 1.80
C THR A 79 -21.85 26.97 1.88
N GLU A 80 -21.17 27.15 3.02
CA GLU A 80 -20.16 28.20 3.22
C GLU A 80 -18.86 27.95 2.44
N TYR A 81 -18.58 26.71 2.04
CA TYR A 81 -17.35 26.37 1.33
C TYR A 81 -17.48 26.46 -0.18
N VAL A 82 -16.47 27.03 -0.84
CA VAL A 82 -16.45 27.17 -2.30
C VAL A 82 -15.90 25.89 -2.94
N LYS A 83 -16.76 25.16 -3.66
CA LYS A 83 -16.38 23.90 -4.32
C LYS A 83 -15.47 24.13 -5.55
N PRO A 84 -14.58 23.18 -5.90
CA PRO A 84 -14.37 21.89 -5.25
C PRO A 84 -13.45 21.98 -4.02
N VAL A 85 -13.71 21.11 -3.05
CA VAL A 85 -12.79 20.87 -1.93
C VAL A 85 -11.57 20.09 -2.41
N LYS A 86 -10.38 20.66 -2.18
CA LYS A 86 -9.08 20.04 -2.40
C LYS A 86 -8.64 19.35 -1.11
N ILE A 87 -8.06 18.15 -1.24
CA ILE A 87 -7.55 17.37 -0.11
C ILE A 87 -6.10 17.02 -0.39
N ASN A 88 -5.22 17.47 0.49
CA ASN A 88 -3.84 17.06 0.53
C ASN A 88 -3.66 16.07 1.68
N PHE A 89 -3.48 14.79 1.35
CA PHE A 89 -3.36 13.71 2.29
C PHE A 89 -2.00 13.02 2.15
N SER A 90 -1.33 12.83 3.29
CA SER A 90 -0.11 12.05 3.39
C SER A 90 -0.28 10.97 4.45
N LEU A 91 0.25 9.78 4.18
CA LEU A 91 0.26 8.66 5.11
C LEU A 91 1.61 7.95 4.98
N LYS A 92 2.23 7.62 6.11
CA LYS A 92 3.50 6.90 6.14
C LYS A 92 3.52 5.91 7.28
N GLU A 93 3.89 4.66 7.01
CA GLU A 93 4.17 3.68 8.06
C GLU A 93 5.37 4.16 8.91
N PHE A 94 5.17 4.17 10.23
CA PHE A 94 6.17 4.54 11.22
C PHE A 94 6.77 3.31 11.90
N SER A 95 5.93 2.37 12.32
CA SER A 95 6.36 1.15 12.98
C SER A 95 5.40 -0.01 12.78
N ARG A 96 5.91 -1.22 12.98
CA ARG A 96 5.15 -2.46 12.87
C ARG A 96 5.57 -3.44 13.95
N GLU A 97 4.59 -4.05 14.62
CA GLU A 97 4.79 -5.13 15.58
C GLU A 97 3.87 -6.31 15.23
N SER A 98 4.30 -7.54 15.51
CA SER A 98 3.47 -8.74 15.38
C SER A 98 3.33 -9.44 16.72
N LYS A 99 2.09 -9.67 17.16
CA LYS A 99 1.79 -10.30 18.46
C LYS A 99 0.47 -11.07 18.38
N ASN A 100 0.45 -12.29 18.92
CA ASN A 100 -0.75 -13.13 19.03
C ASN A 100 -1.56 -13.23 17.72
N ASN A 101 -0.89 -13.48 16.60
CA ASN A 101 -1.48 -13.61 15.26
C ASN A 101 -2.10 -12.31 14.67
N ASN A 102 -1.87 -11.18 15.32
CA ASN A 102 -2.18 -9.85 14.80
C ASN A 102 -0.90 -9.10 14.43
N ILE A 103 -1.01 -8.18 13.47
CA ILE A 103 -0.03 -7.13 13.21
C ILE A 103 -0.60 -5.81 13.72
N TYR A 104 0.22 -5.04 14.41
CA TYR A 104 -0.04 -3.66 14.77
C TYR A 104 0.79 -2.77 13.87
N VAL A 105 0.13 -1.93 13.07
CA VAL A 105 0.79 -1.02 12.12
C VAL A 105 0.51 0.40 12.55
N THR A 106 1.53 1.10 13.03
CA THR A 106 1.45 2.52 13.35
C THR A 106 1.83 3.32 12.12
N MET A 107 0.93 4.20 11.69
CA MET A 107 1.14 5.13 10.59
C MET A 107 1.04 6.55 11.09
N ILE A 108 1.72 7.48 10.44
CA ILE A 108 1.58 8.92 10.68
C ILE A 108 0.84 9.50 9.49
N TYR A 109 -0.28 10.14 9.74
CA TYR A 109 -1.06 10.84 8.72
C TYR A 109 -1.07 12.34 8.92
N SER A 110 -1.26 13.04 7.81
CA SER A 110 -1.59 14.46 7.78
C SER A 110 -2.65 14.66 6.70
N VAL A 111 -3.66 15.46 7.02
CA VAL A 111 -4.70 15.90 6.09
C VAL A 111 -4.80 17.41 6.14
N PHE A 112 -4.86 18.04 4.97
CA PHE A 112 -5.13 19.45 4.82
C PHE A 112 -6.20 19.64 3.75
N MET A 113 -7.31 20.28 4.14
CA MET A 113 -8.47 20.46 3.29
C MET A 113 -8.69 21.93 3.04
N THR A 114 -8.76 22.31 1.77
CA THR A 114 -9.09 23.68 1.37
C THR A 114 -10.23 23.72 0.37
N ASP A 115 -10.94 24.84 0.36
CA ASP A 115 -11.90 25.14 -0.68
C ASP A 115 -11.17 25.64 -1.96
N SER A 116 -11.93 26.00 -3.01
CA SER A 116 -11.33 26.47 -4.26
C SER A 116 -10.71 27.87 -4.18
N GLN A 117 -11.00 28.62 -3.12
CA GLN A 117 -10.41 29.92 -2.81
C GLN A 117 -9.23 29.81 -1.83
N ASP A 118 -8.81 28.58 -1.53
CA ASP A 118 -7.73 28.22 -0.61
C ASP A 118 -8.04 28.57 0.86
N ASN A 119 -9.33 28.72 1.22
CA ASN A 119 -9.75 28.81 2.62
C ASN A 119 -9.61 27.42 3.29
N ASN A 120 -9.11 27.40 4.53
CA ASN A 120 -8.96 26.16 5.30
C ASN A 120 -10.34 25.66 5.80
N ILE A 121 -10.67 24.42 5.48
CA ILE A 121 -11.89 23.71 5.93
C ILE A 121 -11.59 22.81 7.12
N GLY A 122 -10.41 22.20 7.14
CA GLY A 122 -10.01 21.23 8.16
C GLY A 122 -8.57 20.80 7.99
N SER A 123 -7.91 20.46 9.11
CA SER A 123 -6.55 19.96 9.07
C SER A 123 -6.18 19.14 10.31
N SER A 124 -5.47 18.05 10.07
CA SER A 124 -4.74 17.29 11.10
C SER A 124 -3.31 17.07 10.61
N SER A 125 -2.30 17.19 11.48
CA SER A 125 -0.90 17.17 11.06
C SER A 125 -0.06 16.28 11.96
N ASN A 126 0.65 15.34 11.34
CA ASN A 126 1.55 14.38 11.99
C ASN A 126 0.86 13.57 13.09
N ILE A 127 -0.37 13.15 12.85
CA ILE A 127 -1.15 12.35 13.80
C ILE A 127 -0.76 10.88 13.64
N PRO A 128 -0.23 10.23 14.69
CA PRO A 128 -0.03 8.79 14.67
C PRO A 128 -1.38 8.07 14.84
N ILE A 129 -1.58 7.00 14.08
CA ILE A 129 -2.73 6.10 14.19
C ILE A 129 -2.23 4.67 14.12
N THR A 130 -2.72 3.80 15.00
CA THR A 130 -2.33 2.37 15.01
C THR A 130 -3.49 1.52 14.56
N PHE A 131 -3.25 0.71 13.53
CA PHE A 131 -4.21 -0.28 13.02
C PHE A 131 -3.89 -1.66 13.56
N THR A 132 -4.92 -2.37 14.03
CA THR A 132 -4.83 -3.80 14.34
C THR A 132 -5.28 -4.60 13.13
N VAL A 133 -4.39 -5.43 12.61
CA VAL A 133 -4.62 -6.28 11.45
C VAL A 133 -4.64 -7.74 11.90
N SER A 134 -5.77 -8.41 11.71
CA SER A 134 -5.88 -9.85 11.95
C SER A 134 -5.41 -10.62 10.73
N LYS A 135 -4.48 -11.57 10.93
CA LYS A 135 -4.09 -12.54 9.89
C LYS A 135 -4.94 -13.79 10.01
N LYS A 136 -5.62 -14.20 8.93
CA LYS A 136 -6.26 -15.51 8.85
C LYS A 136 -5.83 -16.18 7.55
N ASN A 137 -5.07 -17.27 7.68
CA ASN A 137 -4.48 -17.99 6.56
C ASN A 137 -3.61 -17.06 5.68
N ASN A 138 -3.94 -16.93 4.40
CA ASN A 138 -3.25 -16.05 3.46
C ASN A 138 -3.89 -14.66 3.34
N ASP A 139 -4.97 -14.40 4.07
CA ASP A 139 -5.70 -13.13 4.06
C ASP A 139 -5.48 -12.32 5.33
N TRP A 140 -5.85 -11.05 5.24
CA TRP A 140 -5.72 -10.08 6.31
C TRP A 140 -6.93 -9.14 6.34
N TYR A 141 -7.23 -8.63 7.53
CA TYR A 141 -8.35 -7.72 7.74
C TYR A 141 -8.02 -6.73 8.87
N ILE A 142 -8.29 -5.45 8.66
CA ILE A 142 -8.18 -4.40 9.68
C ILE A 142 -9.41 -4.51 10.57
N ILE A 143 -9.19 -4.82 11.84
CA ILE A 143 -10.26 -5.08 12.81
C ILE A 143 -10.45 -3.93 13.80
N ASP A 144 -9.49 -3.02 13.89
CA ASP A 144 -9.47 -1.94 14.89
C ASP A 144 -8.47 -0.85 14.51
N GLU A 145 -8.67 0.33 15.06
CA GLU A 145 -7.84 1.52 14.90
C GLU A 145 -7.81 2.34 16.19
N CYS A 146 -6.68 2.99 16.46
CA CYS A 146 -6.52 3.80 17.66
C CYS A 146 -5.61 4.99 17.37
N GLU A 147 -6.16 6.19 17.55
CA GLU A 147 -5.40 7.44 17.66
C GLU A 147 -5.10 7.70 19.14
N PRO A 148 -3.87 8.13 19.50
CA PRO A 148 -3.59 8.54 20.86
C PRO A 148 -4.33 9.84 21.20
N VAL A 149 -4.98 9.84 22.37
CA VAL A 149 -5.77 10.94 22.93
C VAL A 149 -4.89 12.01 23.57
#